data_AF-A0AAJ4Y967-F1
#
_entry.id   AF-A0AAJ4Y967-F1
#
_cell.length_a   1.000
_cell.length_b   1.000
_cell.length_c   1.000
_cell.angle_alpha   90.00
_cell.angle_beta   90.00
_cell.angle_gamma   90.00
#
_symmetry.space_group_name_H-M   'P 1'
#
loop_
_entity.id
_entity.type
_entity.pdbx_description
1 polymer ?
#
loop_
_entity_poly.entity_id
_entity_poly.type
_entity_poly.pdbx_seq_one_letter_code
_entity_poly.pdbx_strand_id
1 'polypeptide(L)'
;MAEQPTPQKTPAERAADRPRTWRPDGPGSFQAPDGVTAVTDRTGRPWTRNTTRWTCTGTRWIRWRVLVAEHGPVTEARRARP
;
A
#
# COMPACT_ATOMS: atom_id res chain seq x y z
N MET A 1 33.81 -8.18 25.06
CA MET A 1 32.94 -7.21 24.36
C MET A 1 33.17 -7.42 22.87
N ALA A 2 32.19 -7.95 22.14
CA ALA A 2 32.26 -8.11 20.70
C ALA A 2 30.99 -7.50 20.12
N GLU A 3 31.13 -6.35 19.46
CA GLU A 3 30.05 -5.78 18.66
C GLU A 3 29.76 -6.73 17.51
N GLN A 4 28.60 -7.38 17.55
CA GLN A 4 28.12 -8.17 16.43
C GLN A 4 27.80 -7.21 15.27
N PRO A 5 28.34 -7.44 14.05
CA PRO A 5 27.96 -6.62 12.91
C PRO A 5 26.47 -6.83 12.64
N THR A 6 25.71 -5.74 12.60
CA THR A 6 24.27 -5.77 12.29
C THR A 6 24.08 -6.46 10.94
N PRO A 7 23.15 -7.42 10.80
CA PRO A 7 22.94 -8.10 9.52
C PRO A 7 22.55 -7.07 8.46
N GLN A 8 23.40 -6.87 7.45
CA GLN A 8 23.08 -6.03 6.30
C GLN A 8 21.93 -6.70 5.54
N LYS A 9 20.72 -6.17 5.72
CA LYS A 9 19.55 -6.53 4.90
C LYS A 9 19.93 -6.46 3.43
N THR A 10 19.82 -7.60 2.73
CA THR A 10 20.12 -7.71 1.31
C THR A 10 19.27 -6.73 0.49
N PRO A 11 19.72 -6.31 -0.71
CA PRO A 11 18.97 -5.37 -1.56
C PRO A 11 17.53 -5.83 -1.85
N ALA A 12 17.28 -7.14 -1.94
CA ALA A 12 15.94 -7.72 -2.09
C ALA A 12 15.07 -7.50 -0.84
N GLU A 13 15.63 -7.58 0.35
CA GLU A 13 14.94 -7.30 1.62
C GLU A 13 14.65 -5.80 1.78
N ARG A 14 15.56 -4.93 1.33
CA ARG A 14 15.30 -3.48 1.23
C ARG A 14 14.23 -3.15 0.19
N ALA A 15 14.17 -3.89 -0.91
CA ALA A 15 13.13 -3.72 -1.93
C ALA A 15 11.77 -4.22 -1.44
N ALA A 16 11.73 -5.29 -0.65
CA ALA A 16 10.52 -5.77 0.02
C ALA A 16 9.99 -4.78 1.07
N ASP A 17 10.87 -3.92 1.60
CA ASP A 17 10.53 -2.88 2.58
C ASP A 17 9.93 -1.61 1.95
N ARG A 18 10.07 -1.45 0.62
CA ARG A 18 9.51 -0.29 -0.08
C ARG A 18 7.99 -0.41 -0.17
N PRO A 19 7.25 0.69 0.07
CA PRO A 19 5.81 0.68 -0.08
C PRO A 19 5.46 0.33 -1.52
N ARG A 20 4.57 -0.66 -1.69
CA ARG A 20 4.13 -1.13 -3.01
C ARG A 20 3.26 -0.06 -3.66
N THR A 21 3.45 0.19 -4.95
CA THR A 21 2.62 1.15 -5.71
C THR A 21 1.87 0.43 -6.82
N TRP A 22 0.56 0.65 -6.90
CA TRP A 22 -0.33 0.07 -7.90
C TRP A 22 -0.81 1.14 -8.88
N ARG A 23 -0.65 0.86 -10.17
CA ARG A 23 -1.06 1.71 -11.29
C ARG A 23 -2.37 1.20 -11.90
N PRO A 24 -3.21 2.07 -12.50
CA PRO A 24 -4.41 1.67 -13.24
C PRO A 24 -4.16 0.54 -14.25
N ASP A 25 -3.10 0.67 -15.03
CA ASP A 25 -2.72 -0.27 -16.10
C ASP A 25 -1.74 -1.35 -15.63
N GLY A 26 -1.45 -1.41 -14.33
CA GLY A 26 -0.44 -2.28 -13.74
C GLY A 26 -1.01 -3.57 -13.14
N PRO A 27 -0.15 -4.56 -12.86
CA PRO A 27 -0.54 -5.76 -12.13
C PRO A 27 -1.12 -5.39 -10.75
N GLY A 28 -2.20 -6.08 -10.37
CA GLY A 28 -2.91 -5.81 -9.11
C GLY A 28 -3.86 -4.62 -9.17
N SER A 29 -4.19 -4.08 -10.35
CA SER A 29 -5.18 -2.99 -10.47
C SER A 29 -6.63 -3.44 -10.25
N PHE A 30 -6.95 -4.72 -10.48
CA PHE A 30 -8.33 -5.22 -10.38
C PHE A 30 -8.77 -5.53 -8.94
N GLN A 31 -7.85 -6.08 -8.13
CA GLN A 31 -8.14 -6.48 -6.75
C GLN A 31 -7.00 -6.11 -5.81
N ALA A 32 -7.36 -5.66 -4.61
CA ALA A 32 -6.39 -5.31 -3.57
C ALA A 32 -5.61 -6.58 -3.17
N PRO A 33 -4.26 -6.51 -3.14
CA PRO A 33 -3.48 -7.62 -2.61
C PRO A 33 -3.82 -7.91 -1.15
N ASP A 34 -3.55 -9.15 -0.74
CA ASP A 34 -3.75 -9.55 0.64
C ASP A 34 -2.84 -8.76 1.60
N GLY A 35 -3.34 -8.48 2.81
CA GLY A 35 -2.65 -7.64 3.80
C GLY A 35 -2.75 -6.13 3.57
N VAL A 36 -3.11 -5.66 2.37
CA VAL A 36 -3.24 -4.22 2.10
C VAL A 36 -4.53 -3.69 2.72
N THR A 37 -4.37 -2.84 3.73
CA THR A 37 -5.48 -2.25 4.50
C THR A 37 -5.53 -0.72 4.45
N ALA A 38 -4.45 -0.09 4.02
CA ALA A 38 -4.36 1.36 3.87
C ALA A 38 -3.46 1.68 2.68
N VAL A 39 -3.85 2.68 1.89
CA VAL A 39 -3.09 3.19 0.75
C VAL A 39 -3.20 4.71 0.70
N THR A 40 -2.29 5.34 -0.02
CA THR A 40 -2.30 6.77 -0.31
C THR A 40 -2.40 6.94 -1.81
N ASP A 41 -3.29 7.80 -2.28
CA ASP A 41 -3.43 8.07 -3.71
C ASP A 41 -2.35 9.05 -4.24
N ARG A 42 -2.38 9.33 -5.55
CA ARG A 42 -1.39 10.22 -6.19
C ARG A 42 -1.39 11.65 -5.63
N THR A 43 -2.48 12.06 -4.99
CA THR A 43 -2.64 13.39 -4.39
C THR A 43 -2.23 13.43 -2.91
N GLY A 44 -1.77 12.30 -2.36
CA GLY A 44 -1.44 12.19 -0.95
C GLY A 44 -2.64 11.87 -0.06
N ARG A 45 -3.82 11.60 -0.63
CA ARG A 45 -5.02 11.34 0.17
C ARG A 45 -5.00 9.91 0.72
N PRO A 46 -5.22 9.71 2.03
CA PRO A 46 -5.28 8.38 2.61
C PRO A 46 -6.61 7.70 2.29
N TRP A 47 -6.53 6.41 2.00
CA TRP A 47 -7.65 5.51 1.79
C TRP A 47 -7.50 4.29 2.69
N THR A 48 -8.54 3.96 3.43
CA THR A 48 -8.58 2.80 4.31
C THR A 48 -9.57 1.76 3.81
N ARG A 49 -9.26 0.50 4.08
CA ARG A 49 -10.06 -0.65 3.67
C ARG A 49 -11.01 -1.07 4.79
N ASN A 50 -12.24 -1.37 4.42
CA ASN A 50 -13.17 -2.18 5.21
C ASN A 50 -13.69 -3.30 4.33
N THR A 51 -13.48 -4.55 4.76
CA THR A 51 -13.78 -5.77 3.99
C THR A 51 -13.16 -5.76 2.58
N THR A 52 -13.92 -5.46 1.54
CA THR A 52 -13.49 -5.36 0.13
C THR A 52 -13.61 -3.94 -0.43
N ARG A 53 -14.05 -2.98 0.39
CA ARG A 53 -14.30 -1.59 0.01
C ARG A 53 -13.29 -0.63 0.63
N TRP A 54 -13.17 0.53 0.00
CA TRP A 54 -12.20 1.56 0.33
C TRP A 54 -12.88 2.90 0.50
N THR A 55 -12.41 3.69 1.47
CA THR A 55 -12.90 5.05 1.70
C THR A 55 -11.77 5.97 2.12
N CYS A 56 -11.87 7.25 1.74
CA CYS A 56 -10.99 8.33 2.22
C CYS A 56 -11.69 9.26 3.22
N THR A 57 -13.02 9.16 3.37
CA THR A 57 -13.82 10.04 4.25
C THR A 57 -14.61 9.28 5.31
N GLY A 58 -14.67 7.96 5.24
CA GLY A 58 -15.50 7.12 6.12
C GLY A 58 -16.95 6.95 5.65
N THR A 59 -17.43 7.79 4.73
CA THR A 59 -18.84 7.82 4.30
C THR A 59 -19.07 7.26 2.90
N ARG A 60 -18.16 7.51 1.97
CA ARG A 60 -18.26 7.01 0.58
C ARG A 60 -17.31 5.84 0.37
N TRP A 61 -17.87 4.70 -0.02
CA TRP A 61 -17.15 3.44 -0.20
C TRP A 61 -17.08 3.06 -1.66
N ILE A 62 -15.87 2.79 -2.17
CA ILE A 62 -15.62 2.33 -3.54
C ILE A 62 -14.87 1.00 -3.55
N ARG A 63 -14.84 0.31 -4.69
CA ARG A 63 -14.04 -0.92 -4.87
C ARG A 63 -12.59 -0.57 -5.19
N TRP A 64 -11.68 -1.49 -4.92
CA TRP A 64 -10.25 -1.34 -5.23
C TRP A 64 -9.99 -0.92 -6.68
N ARG A 65 -10.59 -1.61 -7.65
CA ARG A 65 -10.42 -1.27 -9.07
C ARG A 65 -10.77 0.18 -9.39
N VAL A 66 -11.85 0.70 -8.79
CA VAL A 66 -12.28 2.09 -8.98
C VAL A 66 -11.30 3.04 -8.31
N LEU A 67 -10.81 2.70 -7.12
CA LEU A 67 -9.78 3.46 -6.42
C LEU A 67 -8.51 3.59 -7.26
N VAL A 68 -8.00 2.47 -7.80
CA VAL A 68 -6.78 2.49 -8.61
C VAL A 68 -7.02 3.18 -9.96
N ALA A 69 -8.16 2.97 -10.61
CA ALA A 69 -8.46 3.58 -11.91
C ALA A 69 -8.67 5.10 -11.83
N GLU A 70 -9.45 5.58 -10.86
CA GLU A 70 -9.85 6.99 -10.77
C GLU A 70 -8.86 7.84 -9.95
N HIS A 71 -8.23 7.24 -8.94
CA HIS A 71 -7.37 7.95 -7.98
C HIS A 71 -5.91 7.50 -8.04
N GLY A 72 -5.60 6.41 -8.76
CA GLY A 72 -4.24 5.89 -8.85
C GLY A 72 -3.26 6.78 -9.62
N PRO A 73 -1.94 6.49 -9.54
CA PRO A 73 -1.33 5.38 -8.80
C PRO A 73 -1.52 5.50 -7.28
N VAL A 74 -1.77 4.37 -6.61
CA VAL A 74 -1.93 4.31 -5.15
C VAL A 74 -0.77 3.56 -4.53
N THR A 75 -0.27 4.03 -3.40
CA THR A 75 0.90 3.51 -2.71
C THR A 75 0.51 2.95 -1.35
N GLU A 76 1.03 1.78 -0.98
CA GLU A 76 0.77 1.16 0.31
C GLU A 76 1.18 2.09 1.45
N ALA A 77 0.21 2.43 2.30
CA ALA A 77 0.51 3.14 3.52
C ALA A 77 1.13 2.13 4.48
N ARG A 78 2.41 2.30 4.78
CA ARG A 78 3.12 1.47 5.74
C ARG A 78 2.38 1.57 7.07
N ARG A 79 1.73 0.50 7.54
CA ARG A 79 1.34 0.43 8.95
C ARG A 79 2.64 0.52 9.72
N ALA A 80 2.85 1.62 10.45
CA ALA A 80 3.82 1.64 11.52
C ALA A 80 3.42 0.47 12.45
N ARG A 81 4.20 -0.60 12.42
CA ARG A 81 4.04 -1.70 13.37
C ARG A 81 4.39 -1.10 14.74
N PRO A 82 3.52 -1.20 15.75
CA PRO A 82 3.88 -0.83 17.12
C PRO A 82 5.03 -1.70 17.63
#